data_AF-A0A7X4YCK1-F1
#
_entry.id   AF-A0A7X4YCK1-F1
#
_cell.length_a   1.000
_cell.length_b   1.000
_cell.length_c   1.000
_cell.angle_alpha   90.00
_cell.angle_beta   90.00
_cell.angle_gamma   90.00
#
_symmetry.space_group_name_H-M   'P 1'
#
loop_
_entity.id
_entity.type
_entity.pdbx_description
1 polymer ?
#
loop_
_entity_poly.entity_id
_entity_poly.type
_entity_poly.pdbx_seq_one_letter_code
_entity_poly.pdbx_strand_id
1 'polypeptide(L)'
;MTGTGGQPKRDPFWTHAGLAAAVMGVGAVVAAALPKVTEDRVAALLGVGIAAVTGVLALVLKRRAAMQADLKAALKVVGVVFALRGVGVGIGLAWVVSRGLSAIAFVGGFFGVYFALQWIEVSYVMAASKDAAGGDE
;
A
#
# COMPACT_ATOMS: atom_id res chain seq x y z
N MET A 1 8.86 22.24 -39.18
CA MET A 1 7.88 21.18 -38.91
C MET A 1 8.47 20.25 -37.85
N THR A 2 7.74 20.08 -36.74
CA THR A 2 7.84 19.04 -35.68
C THR A 2 9.22 18.78 -35.05
N GLY A 3 9.54 19.15 -33.82
CA GLY A 3 8.74 19.07 -32.59
C GLY A 3 9.58 18.32 -31.55
N THR A 4 10.51 19.01 -30.90
CA THR A 4 11.22 18.55 -29.70
C THR A 4 10.21 18.29 -28.59
N GLY A 5 10.08 17.04 -28.15
CA GLY A 5 9.11 16.71 -27.10
C GLY A 5 9.08 15.24 -26.71
N GLY A 6 10.21 14.54 -26.74
CA GLY A 6 10.33 13.26 -26.07
C GLY A 6 10.21 13.50 -24.56
N GLN A 7 8.98 13.55 -24.05
CA GLN A 7 8.74 13.58 -22.61
C GLN A 7 9.49 12.38 -22.01
N PRO A 8 10.34 12.57 -20.99
CA PRO A 8 10.98 11.45 -20.33
C PRO A 8 9.87 10.52 -19.87
N LYS A 9 9.86 9.27 -20.36
CA LYS A 9 8.88 8.23 -20.01
C LYS A 9 8.90 8.12 -18.47
N ARG A 10 7.96 8.79 -17.82
CA ARG A 10 7.95 8.95 -16.36
C ARG A 10 7.75 7.57 -15.76
N ASP A 11 8.73 7.09 -14.98
CA ASP A 11 8.64 5.82 -14.27
C ASP A 11 7.31 5.80 -13.49
N PRO A 12 6.37 4.92 -13.85
CA PRO A 12 5.04 4.89 -13.25
C PRO A 12 5.12 4.67 -11.73
N PHE A 13 6.23 4.13 -11.22
CA PHE A 13 6.47 3.98 -9.79
C PHE A 13 6.27 5.28 -9.00
N TRP A 14 6.80 6.41 -9.46
CA TRP A 14 6.76 7.66 -8.67
C TRP A 14 5.35 8.21 -8.52
N THR A 15 4.52 8.08 -9.56
CA THR A 15 3.11 8.47 -9.50
C THR A 15 2.35 7.62 -8.49
N HIS A 16 2.55 6.29 -8.51
CA HIS A 16 1.89 5.38 -7.59
C HIS A 16 2.43 5.50 -6.16
N ALA A 17 3.73 5.73 -5.98
CA ALA A 17 4.35 5.99 -4.68
C ALA A 17 3.85 7.30 -4.06
N GLY A 18 3.70 8.35 -4.88
CA GLY A 18 3.12 9.63 -4.43
C GLY A 18 1.66 9.47 -4.00
N LEU A 19 0.86 8.74 -4.78
CA LEU A 19 -0.53 8.45 -4.43
C LEU A 19 -0.64 7.60 -3.17
N ALA A 20 0.23 6.60 -3.01
CA ALA A 20 0.30 5.78 -1.80
C ALA A 20 0.66 6.63 -0.57
N ALA A 21 1.64 7.54 -0.70
CA ALA A 21 2.00 8.47 0.36
C ALA A 21 0.83 9.37 0.77
N ALA A 22 0.08 9.89 -0.22
CA ALA A 22 -1.11 10.69 0.04
C ALA A 22 -2.19 9.90 0.79
N VAL A 23 -2.48 8.67 0.35
CA VAL A 23 -3.45 7.78 1.01
C VAL A 23 -3.04 7.47 2.44
N MET A 24 -1.76 7.17 2.67
CA MET A 24 -1.24 6.93 4.02
C MET A 24 -1.38 8.18 4.91
N GLY A 25 -1.07 9.36 4.37
CA GLY A 25 -1.23 10.63 5.08
C GLY A 25 -2.68 10.92 5.46
N VAL A 26 -3.61 10.78 4.50
CA VAL A 26 -5.04 10.95 4.75
C VAL A 26 -5.55 9.95 5.78
N GLY A 27 -5.16 8.67 5.65
CA GLY A 27 -5.50 7.63 6.61
C GLY A 27 -5.02 7.94 8.02
N ALA A 28 -3.79 8.44 8.17
CA ALA A 28 -3.24 8.84 9.46
C ALA A 28 -3.98 10.05 10.07
N VAL A 29 -4.29 11.07 9.27
CA VAL A 29 -5.08 12.23 9.72
C VAL A 29 -6.47 11.79 10.16
N VAL A 30 -7.14 10.95 9.39
CA VAL A 30 -8.47 10.41 9.72
C VAL A 30 -8.40 9.59 11.02
N ALA A 31 -7.45 8.67 11.15
CA ALA A 31 -7.29 7.86 12.36
C ALA A 31 -6.95 8.69 13.60
N ALA A 32 -6.25 9.82 13.45
CA ALA A 32 -5.93 10.72 14.56
C ALA A 32 -7.09 11.65 14.93
N ALA A 33 -7.86 12.14 13.96
CA ALA A 33 -8.84 13.21 14.16
C ALA A 33 -10.27 12.71 14.41
N LEU A 34 -10.66 11.59 13.82
CA LEU A 34 -12.05 11.13 13.79
C LEU A 34 -12.49 10.42 15.08
N PRO A 35 -11.67 9.54 15.69
CA PRO A 35 -12.04 8.91 16.95
C PRO A 35 -12.06 9.94 18.09
N LYS A 36 -13.13 9.93 18.89
CA LYS A 36 -13.31 10.86 20.02
C LYS A 36 -12.55 10.41 21.27
N VAL A 37 -12.33 9.11 21.42
CA VAL A 37 -11.63 8.50 22.55
C VAL A 37 -10.17 8.26 22.17
N THR A 38 -9.24 8.61 23.07
CA THR A 38 -7.81 8.48 22.82
C THR A 38 -7.38 7.05 22.54
N GLU A 39 -7.97 6.08 23.22
CA GLU A 39 -7.71 4.64 23.04
C GLU A 39 -8.06 4.15 21.63
N ASP A 40 -9.18 4.63 21.09
CA ASP A 40 -9.60 4.33 19.72
C ASP A 40 -8.66 4.97 18.68
N ARG A 41 -8.13 6.16 18.96
CA ARG A 41 -7.12 6.79 18.10
C ARG A 41 -5.86 5.94 18.02
N VAL A 42 -5.38 5.44 19.16
CA VAL A 42 -4.19 4.59 19.22
C VAL A 42 -4.41 3.30 18.44
N ALA A 43 -5.55 2.64 18.63
CA ALA A 43 -5.90 1.43 17.89
C ALA A 43 -6.00 1.68 16.38
N ALA A 44 -6.68 2.74 15.96
CA ALA A 44 -6.81 3.11 14.55
C ALA A 44 -5.47 3.46 13.90
N LEU A 45 -4.62 4.23 14.59
CA LEU A 45 -3.29 4.60 14.12
C LEU A 45 -2.37 3.38 13.99
N LEU A 46 -2.47 2.40 14.90
CA LEU A 46 -1.77 1.14 14.78
C LEU A 46 -2.20 0.37 13.52
N GLY A 47 -3.50 0.31 13.26
CA GLY A 47 -4.04 -0.31 12.04
C GLY A 47 -3.48 0.38 10.78
N VAL A 48 -3.56 1.71 10.73
CA VAL A 48 -3.00 2.52 9.63
C VAL A 48 -1.51 2.29 9.48
N GLY A 49 -0.76 2.24 10.58
CA GLY A 49 0.69 2.01 10.58
C GLY A 49 1.07 0.67 9.97
N ILE A 50 0.39 -0.41 10.35
CA ILE A 50 0.65 -1.75 9.79
C ILE A 50 0.29 -1.78 8.29
N ALA A 51 -0.83 -1.18 7.89
CA ALA A 51 -1.22 -1.07 6.48
C ALA A 51 -0.17 -0.29 5.67
N ALA A 52 0.29 0.85 6.20
CA ALA A 52 1.30 1.70 5.58
C ALA A 52 2.64 0.97 5.40
N VAL A 53 3.17 0.36 6.47
CA VAL A 53 4.44 -0.37 6.42
C VAL A 53 4.39 -1.52 5.42
N THR A 54 3.32 -2.32 5.46
CA THR A 54 3.18 -3.44 4.53
C THR A 54 2.92 -2.98 3.09
N GLY A 55 2.24 -1.86 2.86
CA GLY A 55 2.06 -1.25 1.54
C GLY A 55 3.36 -0.69 0.95
N VAL A 56 4.17 0.00 1.75
CA VAL A 56 5.50 0.46 1.32
C VAL A 56 6.39 -0.72 0.95
N LEU A 57 6.42 -1.76 1.79
CA LEU A 57 7.17 -2.97 1.51
C LEU A 57 6.70 -3.63 0.20
N ALA A 58 5.39 -3.70 -0.03
CA ALA A 58 4.82 -4.26 -1.24
C ALA A 58 5.24 -3.48 -2.50
N LEU A 59 5.17 -2.14 -2.45
CA LEU A 59 5.60 -1.27 -3.55
C LEU A 59 7.09 -1.45 -3.86
N VAL A 60 7.94 -1.52 -2.83
CA VAL A 60 9.39 -1.73 -3.01
C VAL A 60 9.69 -3.10 -3.62
N LEU A 61 9.06 -4.15 -3.11
CA LEU A 61 9.26 -5.52 -3.64
C LEU A 61 8.75 -5.65 -5.08
N LYS A 62 7.61 -5.02 -5.40
CA LYS A 62 7.05 -5.00 -6.76
C LYS A 62 7.93 -4.20 -7.72
N ARG A 63 8.47 -3.06 -7.29
CA ARG A 63 9.45 -2.29 -8.08
C ARG A 63 10.67 -3.15 -8.42
N ARG A 64 11.20 -3.86 -7.42
CA ARG A 64 12.36 -4.74 -7.62
C ARG A 64 12.04 -5.89 -8.59
N ALA A 65 10.87 -6.51 -8.47
CA ALA A 65 10.44 -7.58 -9.37
C ALA A 65 10.22 -7.07 -10.80
N ALA A 66 9.61 -5.89 -10.96
CA ALA A 66 9.39 -5.26 -12.27
C ALA A 66 10.72 -4.94 -12.98
N MET A 67 11.72 -4.45 -12.26
CA MET A 67 13.07 -4.21 -12.81
C MET A 67 13.77 -5.49 -13.28
N GLN A 68 13.38 -6.66 -12.77
CA GLN A 68 13.95 -7.95 -13.14
C GLN A 68 13.18 -8.63 -14.29
N ALA A 69 12.08 -8.04 -14.78
CA ALA A 69 11.19 -8.60 -15.79
C ALA A 69 10.69 -10.04 -15.49
N ASP A 70 10.69 -10.43 -14.21
CA ASP A 70 10.34 -11.80 -13.78
C ASP A 70 8.90 -11.83 -13.23
N LEU A 71 7.95 -12.25 -14.08
CA LEU A 71 6.55 -12.44 -13.68
C LEU A 71 6.38 -13.43 -12.52
N LYS A 72 7.24 -14.45 -12.42
CA LYS A 72 7.18 -15.45 -11.35
C LYS A 72 7.60 -14.84 -10.02
N ALA A 73 8.59 -13.94 -10.03
CA ALA A 73 8.96 -13.16 -8.86
C ALA A 73 7.82 -12.22 -8.44
N ALA A 74 7.15 -11.55 -9.38
CA ALA A 74 6.03 -10.66 -9.09
C ALA A 74 4.86 -11.40 -8.41
N LEU A 75 4.48 -12.57 -8.91
CA LEU A 75 3.43 -13.42 -8.31
C LEU A 75 3.80 -13.87 -6.89
N LYS A 76 5.05 -14.26 -6.66
CA LYS A 76 5.54 -14.63 -5.31
C LYS A 76 5.47 -13.44 -4.36
N VAL A 77 5.84 -12.24 -4.81
CA VAL A 77 5.78 -11.03 -3.99
C VAL A 77 4.35 -10.76 -3.53
N VAL A 78 3.35 -10.92 -4.40
CA VAL A 78 1.93 -10.76 -4.02
C VAL A 78 1.56 -11.73 -2.89
N GLY A 79 1.89 -13.02 -3.03
CA GLY A 79 1.59 -14.03 -2.01
C GLY A 79 2.30 -13.76 -0.67
N VAL A 80 3.58 -13.41 -0.71
CA VAL A 80 4.39 -13.09 0.49
C VAL A 80 3.83 -11.85 1.21
N VAL A 81 3.52 -10.79 0.48
CA VAL A 81 2.94 -9.57 1.05
C VAL A 81 1.57 -9.85 1.66
N PHE A 82 0.74 -10.67 1.01
CA PHE A 82 -0.55 -11.06 1.56
C PHE A 82 -0.42 -11.81 2.88
N ALA A 83 0.50 -12.79 2.94
CA ALA A 83 0.81 -13.52 4.17
C ALA A 83 1.34 -12.59 5.28
N LEU A 84 2.27 -11.70 4.95
CA LEU A 84 2.81 -10.70 5.88
C LEU A 84 1.72 -9.79 6.45
N ARG A 85 0.75 -9.39 5.63
CA ARG A 85 -0.40 -8.60 6.08
C ARG A 85 -1.29 -9.39 7.03
N GLY A 86 -1.60 -10.64 6.71
CA GLY A 86 -2.39 -11.52 7.59
C GLY A 86 -1.72 -11.67 8.96
N VAL A 87 -0.41 -11.92 8.98
CA VAL A 87 0.37 -12.01 10.22
C VAL A 87 0.40 -10.67 10.96
N GLY A 88 0.65 -9.56 10.26
CA GLY A 88 0.68 -8.22 10.85
C GLY A 88 -0.65 -7.83 11.48
N VAL A 89 -1.77 -8.08 10.80
CA VAL A 89 -3.12 -7.86 11.33
C VAL A 89 -3.38 -8.77 12.52
N GLY A 90 -3.04 -10.06 12.44
CA GLY A 90 -3.25 -11.01 13.53
C GLY A 90 -2.49 -10.61 14.81
N ILE A 91 -1.20 -10.26 14.68
CA ILE A 91 -0.37 -9.80 15.80
C ILE A 91 -0.88 -8.47 16.34
N GLY A 92 -1.19 -7.51 15.45
CA GLY A 92 -1.72 -6.20 15.84
C GLY A 92 -3.04 -6.31 16.58
N LEU A 93 -3.96 -7.15 16.09
CA LEU A 93 -5.25 -7.41 16.71
C LEU A 93 -5.09 -8.09 18.07
N ALA A 94 -4.24 -9.12 18.18
CA ALA A 94 -3.96 -9.78 19.45
C ALA A 94 -3.42 -8.78 20.49
N TRP A 95 -2.51 -7.90 20.08
CA TRP A 95 -1.97 -6.85 20.94
C TRP A 95 -3.03 -5.85 21.38
N VAL A 96 -3.87 -5.35 20.46
CA VAL A 96 -4.96 -4.40 20.74
C VAL A 96 -5.96 -5.00 21.74
N VAL A 97 -6.41 -6.23 21.49
CA VAL A 97 -7.35 -6.94 22.36
C VAL A 97 -6.74 -7.23 23.73
N SER A 98 -5.47 -7.65 23.79
CA SER A 98 -4.78 -7.93 25.07
C SER A 98 -4.66 -6.71 25.99
N ARG A 99 -4.80 -5.49 25.43
CA ARG A 99 -4.73 -4.22 26.15
C ARG A 99 -6.09 -3.56 26.37
N GLY A 100 -7.19 -4.26 26.05
CA GLY A 100 -8.55 -3.74 26.18
C GLY A 100 -8.88 -2.61 25.21
N LEU A 101 -8.10 -2.44 24.14
CA LEU A 101 -8.34 -1.42 23.12
C LEU A 101 -9.38 -1.89 22.09
N SER A 102 -9.95 -0.94 21.35
CA SER A 102 -10.99 -1.23 20.35
C SER A 102 -10.45 -1.96 19.13
N ALA A 103 -10.82 -3.24 19.01
CA ALA A 103 -10.58 -4.06 17.82
C ALA A 103 -11.18 -3.44 16.55
N ILE A 104 -12.38 -2.84 16.67
CA ILE A 104 -13.08 -2.21 15.54
C ILE A 104 -12.29 -1.00 15.02
N ALA A 105 -11.78 -0.16 15.93
CA ALA A 105 -10.98 0.99 15.55
C ALA A 105 -9.68 0.57 14.83
N PHE A 106 -9.01 -0.47 15.33
CA PHE A 106 -7.84 -1.06 14.69
C PHE A 106 -8.13 -1.61 13.29
N VAL A 107 -9.16 -2.45 13.16
CA VAL A 107 -9.55 -3.06 11.88
C VAL A 107 -9.97 -1.97 10.88
N GLY A 108 -10.74 -0.97 11.33
CA GLY A 108 -11.14 0.17 10.51
C GLY A 108 -9.94 0.99 10.02
N GLY A 109 -8.98 1.27 10.90
CA GLY A 109 -7.73 1.96 10.53
C GLY A 109 -6.90 1.17 9.52
N PHE A 110 -6.75 -0.15 9.71
CA PHE A 110 -6.02 -1.01 8.80
C PHE A 110 -6.69 -1.09 7.43
N PHE A 111 -7.96 -1.53 7.38
CA PHE A 111 -8.65 -1.79 6.11
C PHE A 111 -8.97 -0.51 5.34
N GLY A 112 -9.21 0.61 6.03
CA GLY A 112 -9.46 1.91 5.39
C GLY A 112 -8.29 2.37 4.51
N VAL A 113 -7.05 2.08 4.92
CA VAL A 113 -5.85 2.39 4.13
C VAL A 113 -5.46 1.24 3.21
N TYR A 114 -5.55 0.01 3.70
CA TYR A 114 -5.14 -1.19 2.96
C TYR A 114 -5.85 -1.32 1.61
N PHE A 115 -7.17 -1.12 1.53
CA PHE A 115 -7.88 -1.29 0.25
C PHE A 115 -7.44 -0.27 -0.80
N ALA A 116 -7.22 0.99 -0.38
CA ALA A 116 -6.73 2.03 -1.26
C ALA A 116 -5.30 1.73 -1.74
N LEU A 117 -4.40 1.31 -0.84
CA LEU A 117 -3.04 0.89 -1.20
C LEU A 117 -3.04 -0.34 -2.11
N GLN A 118 -3.89 -1.32 -1.84
CA GLN A 118 -4.05 -2.52 -2.66
C GLN A 118 -4.51 -2.17 -4.08
N TRP A 119 -5.42 -1.20 -4.24
CA TRP A 119 -5.84 -0.73 -5.55
C TRP A 119 -4.67 -0.10 -6.32
N ILE A 120 -3.93 0.82 -5.69
CA ILE A 120 -2.75 1.48 -6.27
C ILE A 120 -1.71 0.44 -6.71
N GLU A 121 -1.50 -0.57 -5.88
CA GLU A 121 -0.59 -1.67 -6.17
C GLU A 121 -1.01 -2.50 -7.39
N VAL A 122 -2.30 -2.79 -7.54
CA VAL A 122 -2.83 -3.50 -8.72
C VAL A 122 -2.67 -2.64 -9.97
N SER A 123 -3.00 -1.35 -9.89
CA SER A 123 -2.82 -0.39 -10.99
C SER A 123 -1.35 -0.30 -11.44
N TYR A 124 -0.40 -0.29 -10.49
CA TYR A 124 1.02 -0.28 -10.79
C TYR A 124 1.46 -1.56 -11.53
N VAL A 125 1.04 -2.73 -11.06
CA VAL A 125 1.39 -4.02 -11.71
C VAL A 125 0.81 -4.09 -13.12
N MET A 126 -0.42 -3.61 -13.32
CA MET A 126 -1.03 -3.54 -14.66
C MET A 126 -0.28 -2.59 -15.59
N ALA A 127 0.08 -1.40 -15.11
CA ALA A 127 0.86 -0.44 -15.89
C ALA A 127 2.25 -0.99 -16.25
N ALA A 128 2.95 -1.59 -15.29
CA ALA A 128 4.25 -2.23 -15.51
C ALA A 128 4.16 -3.42 -16.48
N SER A 129 3.07 -4.20 -16.43
CA SER A 129 2.82 -5.29 -17.37
C SER A 129 2.57 -4.79 -18.80
N LYS A 130 1.84 -3.67 -18.97
CA LYS A 130 1.60 -3.04 -20.29
C LYS A 130 2.90 -2.52 -20.89
N ASP A 131 3.76 -1.88 -20.09
CA ASP A 131 5.07 -1.39 -20.53
C ASP A 131 6.00 -2.55 -20.94
N ALA A 132 6.00 -3.66 -20.20
CA ALA A 132 6.83 -4.82 -20.51
C ALA A 132 6.37 -5.59 -21.77
N ALA A 133 5.08 -5.52 -22.11
CA ALA A 133 4.51 -6.18 -23.28
C ALA A 133 4.69 -5.42 -24.61
N GLY A 134 5.37 -4.26 -24.62
CA GLY A 134 5.63 -3.49 -25.83
C GLY A 134 4.40 -2.75 -26.36
N GLY A 135 3.58 -2.18 -25.48
CA GLY A 135 2.48 -1.31 -25.89
C GLY A 135 2.96 0.01 -26.47
N ASP A 136 3.40 -0.01 -27.74
CA ASP A 136 3.55 1.15 -28.60
C ASP A 136 2.15 1.70 -28.93
N GLU A 137 1.93 2.97 -28.57
CA GLU A 137 1.05 3.89 -29.28
C GLU A 137 1.91 5.06 -29.78
#